data_AF-A0A8T4SNY5-F1
#
_entry.id   AF-A0A8T4SNY5-F1
#
_cell.length_a   1.000
_cell.length_b   1.000
_cell.length_c   1.000
_cell.angle_alpha   90.00
_cell.angle_beta   90.00
_cell.angle_gamma   90.00
#
_symmetry.space_group_name_H-M   'P 1'
#
loop_
_entity.id
_entity.type
_entity.pdbx_description
1 polymer ?
#
loop_
_entity_poly.entity_id
_entity_poly.type
_entity_poly.pdbx_seq_one_letter_code
_entity_poly.pdbx_strand_id
1 'polypeptide(L)' 'MMKTEEHIVSIIKKMKSSDFDENNLIRSGFLDSFDMIKLIDIIATEFKKNIEGKDITEENFNSVKRIAALVDR' A
#
# COMPACT_ATOMS: atom_id res chain seq x y z
N MET A 1 -3.00 13.57 14.93
CA MET A 1 -3.45 12.92 13.68
C MET A 1 -2.45 11.82 13.36
N MET A 2 -2.91 10.63 12.99
CA MET A 2 -2.04 9.55 12.51
C MET A 2 -1.51 9.92 11.11
N LYS A 3 -0.25 9.61 10.82
CA LYS A 3 0.32 9.87 9.48
C LYS A 3 -0.19 8.83 8.48
N THR A 4 -0.28 9.19 7.21
CA THR A 4 -0.70 8.29 6.12
C THR A 4 0.17 7.02 6.09
N GLU A 5 1.50 7.15 6.23
CA GLU A 5 2.43 6.01 6.31
C GLU A 5 2.08 5.03 7.44
N GLU A 6 1.82 5.54 8.66
CA GLU A 6 1.43 4.72 9.81
C GLU A 6 0.11 3.98 9.56
N HIS A 7 -0.82 4.61 8.85
CA HIS A 7 -2.09 3.97 8.46
C HIS A 7 -1.86 2.86 7.42
N ILE A 8 -1.03 3.10 6.42
CA ILE A 8 -0.67 2.09 5.41
C ILE A 8 0.00 0.88 6.07
N VAL A 9 0.92 1.09 7.02
CA VAL A 9 1.52 0.01 7.81
C VAL A 9 0.45 -0.78 8.56
N SER A 10 -0.52 -0.09 9.18
CA SER A 10 -1.63 -0.76 9.88
C SER A 10 -2.47 -1.63 8.93
N ILE A 11 -2.79 -1.12 7.73
CA ILE A 11 -3.52 -1.88 6.70
C ILE A 11 -2.74 -3.12 6.29
N ILE A 12 -1.45 -2.99 5.98
CA ILE A 12 -0.61 -4.12 5.56
C ILE A 12 -0.52 -5.18 6.67
N LYS A 13 -0.35 -4.77 7.94
CA LYS A 13 -0.33 -5.70 9.09
C LYS A 13 -1.67 -6.41 9.33
N LYS A 14 -2.80 -5.79 8.98
CA LYS A 14 -4.12 -6.44 9.00
C LYS A 14 -4.27 -7.44 7.86
N MET A 15 -3.64 -7.21 6.71
CA MET A 15 -3.66 -8.13 5.57
C MET A 15 -2.76 -9.35 5.78
N LYS A 16 -1.56 -9.15 6.33
CA LYS A 16 -0.56 -10.20 6.57
C LYS A 16 0.13 -9.98 7.92
N SER A 17 0.10 -11.00 8.77
CA SER A 17 0.65 -10.95 10.13
C SER A 17 2.18 -11.05 10.21
N SER A 18 2.87 -11.21 9.08
CA SER A 18 4.34 -11.35 9.02
C SER A 18 5.03 -9.99 8.96
N ASP A 19 6.22 -9.90 9.55
CA ASP A 19 7.09 -8.73 9.40
C ASP A 19 7.52 -8.54 7.94
N PHE A 20 7.69 -7.29 7.53
CA PHE A 20 8.03 -6.90 6.16
C PHE A 20 8.97 -5.71 6.13
N ASP A 21 9.72 -5.58 5.03
CA ASP A 21 10.50 -4.38 4.74
C ASP A 21 9.60 -3.33 4.10
N GLU A 22 9.36 -2.22 4.81
CA GLU A 22 8.54 -1.10 4.34
C GLU A 22 9.06 -0.46 3.05
N ASN A 23 10.33 -0.67 2.69
CA ASN A 23 10.94 -0.17 1.46
C ASN A 23 10.92 -1.17 0.30
N ASN A 24 10.53 -2.41 0.58
CA ASN A 24 10.61 -3.50 -0.37
C ASN A 24 9.43 -4.46 -0.22
N LEU A 25 8.24 -4.01 -0.62
CA LEU A 25 7.01 -4.79 -0.51
C LEU A 25 6.80 -5.73 -1.70
N ILE A 26 7.05 -5.25 -2.92
CA ILE A 26 6.78 -6.02 -4.15
C ILE A 26 8.01 -6.82 -4.55
N ARG A 27 9.20 -6.21 -4.59
CA ARG A 27 10.41 -6.91 -5.07
C ARG A 27 10.91 -7.98 -4.11
N SER A 28 10.57 -7.90 -2.81
CA SER A 28 10.79 -8.98 -1.84
C SER A 28 9.82 -10.15 -2.04
N GLY A 29 8.76 -9.97 -2.83
CA GLY A 29 7.66 -10.92 -2.95
C GLY A 29 6.68 -10.91 -1.77
N PHE A 30 6.79 -9.94 -0.85
CA PHE A 30 5.90 -9.87 0.31
C PHE A 30 4.45 -9.56 -0.07
N LEU A 31 4.24 -8.63 -1.00
CA LEU A 31 2.95 -8.38 -1.66
C LEU A 31 3.03 -8.90 -3.10
N ASP A 32 2.13 -9.80 -3.45
CA ASP A 32 1.97 -10.27 -4.83
C ASP A 32 0.92 -9.42 -5.58
N SER A 33 0.59 -9.83 -6.82
CA SER A 33 -0.43 -9.16 -7.63
C SER A 33 -1.83 -9.19 -7.00
N PHE A 34 -2.21 -10.26 -6.31
CA PHE A 34 -3.51 -10.35 -5.64
C PHE A 34 -3.55 -9.48 -4.38
N ASP A 35 -2.47 -9.43 -3.63
CA ASP A 35 -2.35 -8.54 -2.47
C ASP A 35 -2.39 -7.07 -2.88
N MET A 36 -1.78 -6.71 -4.01
CA MET A 36 -1.83 -5.35 -4.54
C MET A 36 -3.27 -4.92 -4.84
N ILE A 37 -4.07 -5.77 -5.49
CA ILE A 37 -5.48 -5.47 -5.77
C ILE A 37 -6.29 -5.29 -4.48
N LYS A 38 -6.06 -6.14 -3.46
CA LYS A 38 -6.70 -5.98 -2.14
C LYS A 38 -6.29 -4.69 -1.45
N LEU A 39 -5.00 -4.34 -1.50
CA LEU A 39 -4.49 -3.11 -0.91
C LEU A 39 -5.13 -1.88 -1.54
N ILE A 40 -5.30 -1.86 -2.86
CA ILE A 40 -5.97 -0.77 -3.59
C ILE A 40 -7.42 -0.62 -3.13
N ASP A 41 -8.16 -1.72 -2.98
CA ASP A 41 -9.56 -1.69 -2.55
C ASP A 41 -9.72 -1.18 -1.10
N ILE A 42 -8.83 -1.61 -0.20
CA ILE A 42 -8.81 -1.13 1.19
C ILE A 42 -8.45 0.35 1.24
N ILE A 43 -7.43 0.79 0.50
CA ILE A 43 -7.06 2.21 0.41
C ILE A 43 -8.25 3.03 -0.10
N ALA A 44 -8.94 2.55 -1.14
CA ALA A 44 -10.07 3.26 -1.70
C ALA A 44 -11.21 3.44 -0.69
N THR A 45 -11.45 2.43 0.13
CA THR A 45 -12.48 2.46 1.18
C THR A 45 -12.07 3.35 2.37
N GLU A 46 -10.87 3.13 2.92
CA GLU A 46 -10.38 3.82 4.14
C GLU A 46 -10.10 5.31 3.90
N PHE A 47 -9.55 5.66 2.73
CA PHE A 47 -9.19 7.04 2.39
C PHE A 47 -10.22 7.74 1.50
N LYS A 48 -11.27 7.04 1.04
CA LYS A 48 -12.25 7.55 0.07
C LYS A 48 -11.59 8.09 -1.20
N LYS A 49 -10.53 7.42 -1.69
CA LYS A 49 -9.74 7.83 -2.85
C LYS A 49 -9.62 6.71 -3.88
N ASN A 50 -9.91 7.02 -5.15
CA ASN A 50 -9.65 6.07 -6.22
C ASN A 50 -8.21 6.20 -6.71
N ILE A 51 -7.51 5.07 -6.81
CA ILE A 51 -6.20 5.01 -7.46
C ILE A 51 -6.42 4.91 -8.96
N GLU A 52 -5.82 5.82 -9.73
CA GLU A 52 -5.89 5.76 -11.19
C GLU A 52 -5.12 4.54 -11.72
N GLY A 53 -5.63 3.90 -12.77
CA GLY A 53 -4.99 2.71 -13.35
C GLY A 53 -3.53 2.92 -13.77
N LYS A 54 -3.17 4.14 -14.19
CA LYS A 54 -1.79 4.52 -14.55
C LYS A 54 -0.83 4.53 -13.35
N ASP A 55 -1.35 4.72 -12.14
CA ASP A 55 -0.56 4.79 -10.91
C ASP A 55 -0.41 3.40 -10.25
N ILE A 56 -1.11 2.38 -10.75
CA ILE A 56 -0.96 0.99 -10.31
C ILE A 56 0.29 0.40 -10.96
N THR A 57 1.44 0.70 -10.35
CA THR A 57 2.75 0.23 -10.81
C THR A 57 3.55 -0.34 -9.65
N GLU A 58 4.48 -1.27 -9.96
CA GLU A 58 5.42 -1.76 -8.96
C GLU A 58 6.14 -0.60 -8.26
N GLU A 59 6.56 0.42 -9.00
CA GLU A 59 7.29 1.55 -8.43
C GLU A 59 6.47 2.25 -7.34
N ASN A 60 5.20 2.56 -7.60
CA ASN A 60 4.35 3.25 -6.63
C ASN A 60 3.99 2.40 -5.42
N PHE A 61 3.97 1.07 -5.56
CA PHE A 61 3.54 0.14 -4.51
C PHE A 61 4.69 -0.60 -3.80
N ASN A 62 5.94 -0.41 -4.23
CA ASN A 62 7.08 -1.12 -3.64
C ASN A 62 7.46 -0.62 -2.24
N SER A 63 6.99 0.54 -1.79
CA SER A 63 7.24 1.00 -0.42
C SER A 63 6.05 1.73 0.21
N VAL A 64 5.94 1.63 1.54
CA VAL A 64 4.94 2.32 2.36
C VAL A 64 4.95 3.82 2.06
N LYS A 65 6.14 4.42 2.00
CA LYS A 65 6.29 5.85 1.71
C LYS A 65 5.73 6.25 0.34
N ARG A 66 5.92 5.41 -0.69
CA ARG A 66 5.41 5.70 -2.03
C ARG A 66 3.90 5.53 -2.11
N ILE A 67 3.37 4.50 -1.45
CA ILE A 67 1.92 4.30 -1.32
C ILE A 67 1.29 5.49 -0.60
N ALA A 68 1.86 5.92 0.53
CA ALA A 68 1.38 7.08 1.27
C ALA A 68 1.42 8.36 0.41
N ALA A 69 2.51 8.60 -0.32
CA ALA A 69 2.61 9.73 -1.24
C ALA A 69 1.58 9.66 -2.38
N LEU A 70 1.23 8.47 -2.87
CA LEU A 70 0.17 8.28 -3.85
C LEU A 70 -1.20 8.61 -3.26
N VAL A 71 -1.44 8.20 -2.01
CA VAL A 71 -2.67 8.46 -1.27
C VAL A 71 -2.80 9.94 -0.87
N ASP A 72 -1.73 10.65 -0.61
CA ASP A 72 -1.78 12.06 -0.17
C ASP A 72 -1.92 13.07 -1.32
N ARG A 73 -1.78 12.64 -2.59
CA ARG A 73 -2.05 13.47 -3.78
C ARG A 73 -3.52 13.88 -3.88
#